data_AF-A0A8B6CEF5-F1
#
_entry.id   AF-A0A8B6CEF5-F1
#
_cell.length_a   1.000
_cell.length_b   1.000
_cell.length_c   1.000
_cell.angle_alpha   90.00
_cell.angle_beta   90.00
_cell.angle_gamma   90.00
#
_symmetry.space_group_name_H-M   'P 1'
#
loop_
_entity.id
_entity.type
_entity.pdbx_description
1 polymer ?
#
loop_
_entity_poly.entity_id
_entity_poly.type
_entity_poly.pdbx_seq_one_letter_code
_entity_poly.pdbx_strand_id
1 'polypeptide(L)'
;MKLKETVTVSESFSENDSECVSETTTDNTTRKMVLMVPMPIRAVQRGRIPPTQHPFPGQMGYENGFPLNGHTYLSSFISMLLRAEPYPTSRYGQCMQPNNIMGIENICELAARLLFSAVEWARNIPFFPDLQITDQVALLRLSWSELFVLNAAQCSMPLHVAPLLAAAGLHASPMAADRVVAFMDHIRIFQEQVEKLKALHVDSAEYSCLKAIVLFSSDRKPESVPSQRHSMNGYNTCGLTDMNHVDSIQEKSQCALEEYVRSQYPNQPTRFGKLLLRLPSLRTVSSQVIEQLFFVRLVGKTPIETLIRDMLLSGGSFNWPYMPLQ
;
A
#
# COMPACT_ATOMS: atom_id res chain seq x y z
N MET A 1 18.54 -17.10 50.28
CA MET A 1 19.04 -18.46 50.51
C MET A 1 17.86 -19.42 50.68
N LYS A 2 17.51 -20.14 49.62
CA LYS A 2 16.87 -21.46 49.65
C LYS A 2 17.39 -22.17 48.39
N LEU A 3 18.03 -23.31 48.62
CA LEU A 3 18.75 -24.12 47.64
C LEU A 3 17.80 -25.10 46.92
N LYS A 4 18.19 -25.43 45.68
CA LYS A 4 18.04 -26.70 44.92
C LYS A 4 16.59 -27.13 44.61
N GLU A 5 16.27 -27.62 43.42
CA GLU A 5 16.94 -28.74 42.74
C GLU A 5 16.68 -28.74 41.22
N THR A 6 17.72 -29.08 40.47
CA THR A 6 17.76 -29.38 39.05
C THR A 6 17.31 -30.82 38.80
N VAL A 7 16.47 -31.06 37.80
CA VAL A 7 16.34 -32.38 37.15
C VAL A 7 16.42 -32.20 35.64
N THR A 8 17.55 -32.65 35.10
CA THR A 8 17.83 -32.99 33.71
C THR A 8 17.28 -34.38 33.42
N VAL A 9 16.54 -34.55 32.31
CA VAL A 9 16.40 -35.87 31.67
C VAL A 9 16.79 -35.72 30.20
N SER A 10 17.95 -36.30 29.92
CA SER A 10 18.47 -36.67 28.62
C SER A 10 18.13 -38.14 28.40
N GLU A 11 17.55 -38.50 27.25
CA GLU A 11 17.68 -39.85 26.72
C GLU A 11 17.62 -39.83 25.19
N SER A 12 18.42 -40.72 24.62
CA SER A 12 18.90 -40.79 23.24
C SER A 12 18.80 -42.24 22.75
N PHE A 13 18.94 -42.45 21.44
CA PHE A 13 18.97 -43.72 20.66
C PHE A 13 17.59 -44.33 20.35
N SER A 14 17.32 -44.93 19.18
CA SER A 14 18.14 -45.47 18.08
C SER A 14 17.32 -45.67 16.80
N GLU A 15 18.01 -45.78 15.66
CA GLU A 15 17.55 -46.26 14.36
C GLU A 15 16.92 -47.68 14.41
N ASN A 16 15.93 -47.96 13.54
CA ASN A 16 16.04 -48.90 12.40
C ASN A 16 14.68 -49.32 11.80
N ASP A 17 14.71 -49.47 10.47
CA ASP A 17 14.03 -50.46 9.61
C ASP A 17 12.49 -50.49 9.44
N SER A 18 12.09 -50.05 8.23
CA SER A 18 11.36 -50.81 7.21
C SER A 18 10.54 -52.04 7.64
N GLU A 19 9.22 -52.00 7.47
CA GLU A 19 8.51 -53.04 6.70
C GLU A 19 7.09 -52.63 6.30
N CYS A 20 6.72 -53.04 5.09
CA CYS A 20 5.39 -52.93 4.50
C CYS A 20 4.37 -53.74 5.28
N VAL A 21 3.23 -53.15 5.60
CA VAL A 21 1.97 -53.91 5.74
C VAL A 21 0.89 -53.20 4.94
N SER A 22 0.53 -53.85 3.85
CA SER A 22 -0.69 -53.65 3.10
C SER A 22 -1.89 -54.14 3.90
N GLU A 23 -2.89 -53.29 4.12
CA GLU A 23 -4.25 -53.80 4.31
C GLU A 23 -5.28 -52.85 3.70
N THR A 24 -5.96 -53.40 2.71
CA THR A 24 -7.09 -52.86 1.98
C THR A 24 -8.34 -52.83 2.86
N THR A 25 -9.06 -51.72 2.88
CA THR A 25 -10.52 -51.76 3.10
C THR A 25 -11.20 -50.75 2.18
N THR A 26 -12.05 -51.32 1.34
CA THR A 26 -13.05 -50.74 0.44
C THR A 26 -14.03 -49.81 1.16
N ASP A 27 -14.44 -48.69 0.59
CA ASP A 27 -15.55 -48.63 -0.37
C ASP A 27 -15.89 -47.17 -0.76
N ASN A 28 -16.50 -47.09 -1.93
CA ASN A 28 -16.93 -46.01 -2.79
C ASN A 28 -17.64 -44.81 -2.14
N THR A 29 -17.27 -43.60 -2.60
CA THR A 29 -18.29 -42.60 -2.97
C THR A 29 -17.82 -41.78 -4.18
N THR A 30 -18.50 -42.03 -5.29
CA THR A 30 -18.46 -41.37 -6.59
C THR A 30 -18.68 -39.86 -6.51
N ARG A 31 -17.73 -39.04 -6.97
CA ARG A 31 -18.02 -37.75 -7.60
C ARG A 31 -17.20 -37.58 -8.89
N LYS A 32 -17.96 -37.41 -9.97
CA LYS A 32 -17.55 -37.37 -11.38
C LYS A 32 -16.58 -36.21 -11.65
N MET A 33 -15.40 -36.52 -12.20
CA MET A 33 -14.59 -35.55 -12.94
C MET A 33 -15.23 -35.34 -14.32
N VAL A 34 -15.67 -34.12 -14.61
CA VAL A 34 -16.04 -33.71 -15.97
C VAL A 34 -14.80 -33.09 -16.60
N LEU A 35 -14.17 -33.83 -17.52
CA LEU A 35 -13.19 -33.31 -18.46
C LEU A 35 -13.89 -32.29 -19.38
N MET A 36 -13.51 -31.02 -19.32
CA MET A 36 -13.79 -30.08 -20.41
C MET A 36 -12.72 -30.24 -21.50
N VAL A 37 -13.14 -30.73 -22.66
CA VAL A 37 -12.36 -30.75 -23.90
C VAL A 37 -12.60 -29.42 -24.64
N PRO A 38 -11.56 -28.72 -25.12
CA PRO A 38 -11.74 -27.47 -25.87
C PRO A 38 -12.14 -27.76 -27.34
N MET A 39 -13.10 -27.00 -27.87
CA MET A 39 -13.48 -27.02 -29.29
C MET A 39 -12.75 -25.92 -30.09
N PRO A 40 -12.41 -26.17 -31.37
CA PRO A 40 -11.61 -25.25 -32.19
C PRO A 40 -12.40 -24.05 -32.73
N ILE A 41 -11.71 -22.91 -32.77
CA ILE A 41 -12.15 -21.61 -33.29
C ILE A 41 -12.37 -21.71 -34.81
N ARG A 42 -13.58 -21.36 -35.30
CA ARG A 42 -13.85 -21.13 -36.72
C ARG A 42 -13.77 -19.64 -37.05
N ALA A 43 -12.94 -19.34 -38.04
CA ALA A 43 -12.82 -18.03 -38.68
C ALA A 43 -14.11 -17.64 -39.42
N VAL A 44 -14.45 -16.35 -39.40
CA VAL A 44 -15.45 -15.74 -40.30
C VAL A 44 -14.78 -14.62 -41.09
N GLN A 45 -14.88 -14.70 -42.41
CA GLN A 45 -14.30 -13.78 -43.40
C GLN A 45 -15.16 -12.52 -43.62
N ARG A 46 -14.45 -11.50 -44.15
CA ARG A 46 -14.86 -10.14 -44.57
C ARG A 46 -16.24 -9.99 -45.24
N GLY A 47 -16.94 -8.91 -44.89
CA GLY A 47 -18.04 -8.30 -45.67
C GLY A 47 -17.82 -6.80 -45.91
N ARG A 48 -18.06 -6.35 -47.15
CA ARG A 48 -17.86 -5.00 -47.71
C ARG A 48 -19.00 -4.02 -47.39
N ILE A 49 -18.68 -2.73 -47.50
CA ILE A 49 -19.49 -1.49 -47.39
C ILE A 49 -20.41 -1.29 -48.62
N PRO A 50 -21.51 -0.50 -48.50
CA PRO A 50 -21.81 0.49 -49.54
C PRO A 50 -22.06 1.92 -48.99
N PRO A 51 -21.79 2.98 -49.80
CA PRO A 51 -21.79 4.38 -49.38
C PRO A 51 -23.11 5.09 -49.73
N THR A 52 -23.52 6.07 -48.92
CA THR A 52 -24.45 7.12 -49.36
C THR A 52 -23.94 8.48 -48.88
N GLN A 53 -23.65 9.33 -49.87
CA GLN A 53 -23.32 10.75 -49.75
C GLN A 53 -24.62 11.57 -49.64
N HIS A 54 -24.55 12.75 -49.00
CA HIS A 54 -25.05 14.07 -49.49
C HIS A 54 -25.05 15.12 -48.34
N PRO A 55 -24.98 16.45 -48.64
CA PRO A 55 -24.00 17.37 -48.02
C PRO A 55 -24.55 18.63 -47.29
N PHE A 56 -23.72 19.17 -46.35
CA PHE A 56 -23.49 20.60 -45.91
C PHE A 56 -24.67 21.48 -45.37
N PRO A 57 -24.43 22.67 -44.75
CA PRO A 57 -23.26 23.20 -43.99
C PRO A 57 -23.65 23.85 -42.62
N GLY A 58 -22.68 24.05 -41.72
CA GLY A 58 -22.91 24.74 -40.44
C GLY A 58 -21.62 25.04 -39.66
N GLN A 59 -20.98 26.12 -40.06
CA GLN A 59 -19.73 26.71 -39.58
C GLN A 59 -19.79 27.11 -38.09
N MET A 60 -18.79 26.69 -37.29
CA MET A 60 -18.14 27.53 -36.26
C MET A 60 -16.79 26.90 -35.93
N GLY A 61 -15.73 27.52 -36.45
CA GLY A 61 -14.36 27.20 -36.08
C GLY A 61 -14.04 27.80 -34.72
N TYR A 62 -13.51 26.97 -33.83
CA TYR A 62 -12.61 27.41 -32.77
C TYR A 62 -11.33 26.61 -32.93
N GLU A 63 -10.32 27.28 -33.48
CA GLU A 63 -8.93 26.89 -33.33
C GLU A 63 -8.60 26.88 -31.83
N ASN A 64 -8.19 25.71 -31.34
CA ASN A 64 -7.02 25.57 -30.50
C ASN A 64 -6.71 24.07 -30.38
N GLY A 65 -5.64 23.65 -31.06
CA GLY A 65 -5.08 22.31 -30.95
C GLY A 65 -4.50 22.09 -29.56
N PHE A 66 -5.34 21.80 -28.59
CA PHE A 66 -4.92 21.12 -27.37
C PHE A 66 -4.68 19.64 -27.72
N PRO A 67 -3.61 19.00 -27.22
CA PRO A 67 -3.39 17.59 -27.45
C PRO A 67 -4.43 16.80 -26.64
N LEU A 68 -5.62 16.60 -27.20
CA LEU A 68 -6.69 15.77 -26.63
C LEU A 68 -6.19 14.37 -26.22
N ASN A 69 -5.13 13.89 -26.87
CA ASN A 69 -4.50 12.61 -26.59
C ASN A 69 -3.84 12.54 -25.20
N GLY A 70 -3.33 13.66 -24.68
CA GLY A 70 -2.72 13.72 -23.34
C GLY A 70 -3.75 13.56 -22.22
N HIS A 71 -4.92 14.20 -22.39
CA HIS A 71 -6.02 14.14 -21.44
C HIS A 71 -6.57 12.71 -21.26
N THR A 72 -6.74 11.99 -22.37
CA THR A 72 -7.19 10.58 -22.32
C THR A 72 -6.13 9.66 -21.68
N TYR A 73 -4.85 9.92 -21.96
CA TYR A 73 -3.76 9.14 -21.38
C TYR A 73 -3.67 9.29 -19.85
N LEU A 74 -3.73 10.51 -19.32
CA LEU A 74 -3.65 10.75 -17.87
C LEU A 74 -4.87 10.20 -17.13
N SER A 75 -6.07 10.30 -17.74
CA SER A 75 -7.27 9.64 -17.23
C SER A 75 -7.13 8.11 -17.21
N SER A 76 -6.53 7.52 -18.26
CA SER A 76 -6.21 6.09 -18.29
C SER A 76 -5.18 5.71 -17.24
N PHE A 77 -4.18 6.56 -16.98
CA PHE A 77 -3.18 6.35 -15.93
C PHE A 77 -3.83 6.28 -14.54
N ILE A 78 -4.68 7.24 -14.18
CA ILE A 78 -5.43 7.21 -12.91
C ILE A 78 -6.30 5.96 -12.81
N SER A 79 -6.95 5.56 -13.90
CA SER A 79 -7.74 4.33 -13.94
C SER A 79 -6.91 3.07 -13.66
N MET A 80 -5.66 3.03 -14.14
CA MET A 80 -4.73 1.94 -13.81
C MET A 80 -4.30 1.98 -12.34
N LEU A 81 -4.03 3.16 -11.79
CA LEU A 81 -3.70 3.30 -10.35
C LEU A 81 -4.84 2.81 -9.46
N LEU A 82 -6.09 3.13 -9.81
CA LEU A 82 -7.28 2.69 -9.08
C LEU A 82 -7.50 1.17 -9.19
N ARG A 83 -7.21 0.56 -10.35
CA ARG A 83 -7.32 -0.90 -10.54
C ARG A 83 -6.27 -1.68 -9.77
N ALA A 84 -5.15 -1.06 -9.41
CA ALA A 84 -4.09 -1.67 -8.61
C ALA A 84 -4.45 -1.77 -7.12
N GLU A 85 -5.51 -1.10 -6.66
CA GLU A 85 -5.95 -1.16 -5.26
C GLU A 85 -6.42 -2.58 -4.90
N PRO A 86 -5.76 -3.27 -3.94
CA PRO A 86 -6.08 -4.66 -3.64
C PRO A 86 -7.44 -4.82 -2.95
N TYR A 87 -7.96 -3.76 -2.32
CA TYR A 87 -9.25 -3.76 -1.64
C TYR A 87 -10.05 -2.50 -2.00
N PRO A 88 -11.32 -2.64 -2.42
CA PRO A 88 -12.23 -1.49 -2.54
C PRO A 88 -12.32 -0.73 -1.22
N THR A 89 -12.36 0.62 -1.26
CA THR A 89 -12.51 1.47 -0.05
C THR A 89 -13.66 1.03 0.86
N SER A 90 -14.73 0.46 0.29
CA SER A 90 -15.88 -0.09 1.01
C SER A 90 -15.58 -1.34 1.85
N ARG A 91 -14.59 -2.16 1.49
CA ARG A 91 -14.17 -3.35 2.25
C ARG A 91 -13.48 -2.99 3.56
N TYR A 92 -12.78 -1.85 3.61
CA TYR A 92 -12.26 -1.33 4.87
C TYR A 92 -13.40 -0.93 5.82
N GLY A 93 -14.49 -0.38 5.27
CA GLY A 93 -15.69 -0.02 6.04
C GLY A 93 -16.48 -1.22 6.60
N GLN A 94 -16.45 -2.39 5.97
CA GLN A 94 -17.13 -3.60 6.50
C GLN A 94 -16.47 -4.18 7.76
N CYS A 95 -15.18 -3.91 7.98
CA CYS A 95 -14.50 -4.20 9.25
C CYS A 95 -14.92 -3.21 10.37
N MET A 96 -15.62 -2.12 10.01
CA MET A 96 -15.95 -0.99 10.86
C MET A 96 -17.47 -0.90 11.08
N GLN A 97 -18.00 -1.71 12.01
CA GLN A 97 -19.32 -1.45 12.55
C GLN A 97 -19.23 -0.25 13.52
N PRO A 98 -20.05 0.81 13.35
CA PRO A 98 -19.90 2.08 14.08
C PRO A 98 -20.06 1.97 15.60
N ASN A 99 -20.57 0.83 16.11
CA ASN A 99 -20.78 0.59 17.55
C ASN A 99 -19.77 -0.36 18.20
N ASN A 100 -18.81 -0.92 17.47
CA ASN A 100 -17.79 -1.80 18.06
C ASN A 100 -16.45 -1.07 18.17
N ILE A 101 -16.03 -0.80 19.41
CA ILE A 101 -14.64 -0.47 19.73
C ILE A 101 -13.78 -1.62 19.17
N MET A 102 -12.96 -1.34 18.16
CA MET A 102 -12.02 -2.34 17.65
C MET A 102 -11.10 -2.80 18.77
N GLY A 103 -11.03 -4.11 18.96
CA GLY A 103 -10.04 -4.72 19.85
C GLY A 103 -8.62 -4.40 19.38
N ILE A 104 -7.66 -4.49 20.31
CA ILE A 104 -6.26 -4.14 20.06
C ILE A 104 -5.61 -5.07 19.01
N GLU A 105 -5.98 -6.34 18.99
CA GLU A 105 -5.49 -7.28 17.97
C GLU A 105 -6.00 -6.86 16.58
N ASN A 106 -7.24 -6.35 16.52
CA ASN A 106 -7.84 -5.86 15.29
C ASN A 106 -7.15 -4.58 14.75
N ILE A 107 -6.60 -3.70 15.63
CA ILE A 107 -5.91 -2.48 15.15
C ILE A 107 -4.50 -2.78 14.63
N CYS A 108 -3.73 -3.64 15.29
CA CYS A 108 -2.43 -4.08 14.80
C CYS A 108 -2.58 -4.89 13.50
N GLU A 109 -3.55 -5.81 13.43
CA GLU A 109 -3.85 -6.56 12.22
C GLU A 109 -4.27 -5.63 11.08
N LEU A 110 -5.13 -4.64 11.33
CA LEU A 110 -5.49 -3.64 10.34
C LEU A 110 -4.26 -2.86 9.86
N ALA A 111 -3.39 -2.43 10.77
CA ALA A 111 -2.16 -1.74 10.38
C ALA A 111 -1.28 -2.63 9.48
N ALA A 112 -1.10 -3.90 9.83
CA ALA A 112 -0.39 -4.85 8.96
C ALA A 112 -1.05 -4.92 7.58
N ARG A 113 -2.37 -5.06 7.50
CA ARG A 113 -3.12 -5.08 6.24
C ARG A 113 -2.93 -3.82 5.41
N LEU A 114 -2.90 -2.63 6.04
CA LEU A 114 -2.69 -1.35 5.36
C LEU A 114 -1.27 -1.21 4.81
N LEU A 115 -0.27 -1.76 5.51
CA LEU A 115 1.11 -1.79 5.03
C LEU A 115 1.26 -2.78 3.87
N PHE A 116 0.74 -3.99 4.00
CA PHE A 116 0.76 -4.99 2.93
C PHE A 116 0.00 -4.50 1.70
N SER A 117 -1.13 -3.81 1.87
CA SER A 117 -1.88 -3.25 0.74
C SER A 117 -1.11 -2.15 0.02
N ALA A 118 -0.30 -1.34 0.72
CA ALA A 118 0.60 -0.38 0.07
C ALA A 118 1.66 -1.05 -0.80
N VAL A 119 2.30 -2.11 -0.29
CA VAL A 119 3.32 -2.87 -1.02
C VAL A 119 2.69 -3.62 -2.20
N GLU A 120 1.52 -4.23 -2.00
CA GLU A 120 0.78 -4.90 -3.06
C GLU A 120 0.32 -3.93 -4.15
N TRP A 121 -0.19 -2.76 -3.77
CA TRP A 121 -0.55 -1.71 -4.71
C TRP A 121 0.65 -1.28 -5.57
N ALA A 122 1.81 -1.04 -4.95
CA ALA A 122 3.04 -0.67 -5.68
C ALA A 122 3.43 -1.72 -6.73
N ARG A 123 3.26 -3.02 -6.44
CA ARG A 123 3.53 -4.10 -7.42
C ARG A 123 2.57 -4.14 -8.62
N ASN A 124 1.42 -3.48 -8.53
CA ASN A 124 0.37 -3.57 -9.53
C ASN A 124 0.13 -2.26 -10.30
N ILE A 125 0.77 -1.16 -9.93
CA ILE A 125 0.69 0.10 -10.67
C ILE A 125 1.60 0.09 -11.91
N PRO A 126 1.33 0.96 -12.90
CA PRO A 126 2.24 1.14 -14.03
C PRO A 126 3.65 1.60 -13.60
N PHE A 127 4.66 1.24 -14.40
CA PHE A 127 6.08 1.62 -14.26
C PHE A 127 6.83 1.00 -13.07
N PHE A 128 6.25 0.92 -11.88
CA PHE A 128 6.96 0.42 -10.71
C PHE A 128 7.52 -1.02 -10.87
N PRO A 129 6.76 -1.99 -11.41
CA PRO A 129 7.26 -3.35 -11.60
C PRO A 129 8.40 -3.47 -12.60
N ASP A 130 8.53 -2.49 -13.50
CA ASP A 130 9.56 -2.44 -14.55
C ASP A 130 10.88 -1.84 -14.04
N LEU A 131 10.87 -1.18 -12.87
CA LEU A 131 12.08 -0.67 -12.23
C LEU A 131 12.97 -1.83 -11.75
N GLN A 132 14.27 -1.56 -11.59
CA GLN A 132 15.15 -2.54 -10.96
C GLN A 132 14.68 -2.87 -9.55
N ILE A 133 14.81 -4.12 -9.13
CA ILE A 133 14.38 -4.55 -7.78
C ILE A 133 15.06 -3.73 -6.67
N THR A 134 16.30 -3.31 -6.88
CA THR A 134 17.02 -2.42 -5.97
C THR A 134 16.32 -1.08 -5.81
N ASP A 135 15.84 -0.50 -6.91
CA ASP A 135 15.12 0.77 -6.92
C ASP A 135 13.71 0.61 -6.33
N GLN A 136 13.00 -0.47 -6.67
CA GLN A 136 11.70 -0.80 -6.06
C GLN A 136 11.79 -0.87 -4.53
N VAL A 137 12.80 -1.57 -4.00
CA VAL A 137 13.03 -1.68 -2.55
C VAL A 137 13.44 -0.35 -1.95
N ALA A 138 14.31 0.43 -2.62
CA ALA A 138 14.74 1.74 -2.13
C ALA A 138 13.57 2.72 -2.03
N LEU A 139 12.75 2.82 -3.06
CA LEU A 139 11.57 3.70 -3.08
C LEU A 139 10.59 3.32 -1.94
N LEU A 140 10.26 2.03 -1.79
CA LEU A 140 9.36 1.59 -0.72
C LEU A 140 9.95 1.82 0.67
N ARG A 141 11.25 1.59 0.88
CA ARG A 141 11.90 1.87 2.17
C ARG A 141 11.82 3.35 2.56
N LEU A 142 11.87 4.24 1.58
CA LEU A 142 11.82 5.69 1.82
C LEU A 142 10.39 6.22 1.99
N SER A 143 9.39 5.50 1.49
CA SER A 143 8.02 6.03 1.37
C SER A 143 6.96 5.23 2.14
N TRP A 144 7.29 4.08 2.74
CA TRP A 144 6.30 3.19 3.35
C TRP A 144 5.47 3.87 4.44
N SER A 145 6.08 4.74 5.25
CA SER A 145 5.41 5.43 6.36
C SER A 145 4.35 6.41 5.85
N GLU A 146 4.66 7.15 4.79
CA GLU A 146 3.72 8.09 4.17
C GLU A 146 2.59 7.35 3.43
N LEU A 147 2.93 6.26 2.73
CA LEU A 147 1.92 5.39 2.10
C LEU A 147 0.99 4.79 3.17
N PHE A 148 1.53 4.41 4.32
CA PHE A 148 0.75 3.92 5.45
C PHE A 148 -0.22 4.99 5.98
N VAL A 149 0.23 6.24 6.17
CA VAL A 149 -0.65 7.33 6.63
C VAL A 149 -1.75 7.62 5.60
N LEU A 150 -1.43 7.64 4.30
CA LEU A 150 -2.42 7.80 3.23
C LEU A 150 -3.47 6.68 3.27
N ASN A 151 -3.03 5.42 3.41
CA ASN A 151 -3.93 4.28 3.51
C ASN A 151 -4.78 4.34 4.79
N ALA A 152 -4.20 4.69 5.95
CA ALA A 152 -4.93 4.85 7.20
C ALA A 152 -6.03 5.92 7.11
N ALA A 153 -5.75 7.03 6.44
CA ALA A 153 -6.73 8.08 6.19
C ALA A 153 -7.83 7.64 5.23
N GLN A 154 -7.47 7.06 4.08
CA GLN A 154 -8.40 6.56 3.08
C GLN A 154 -9.34 5.48 3.65
N CYS A 155 -8.83 4.62 4.53
CA CYS A 155 -9.57 3.53 5.15
C CYS A 155 -10.35 3.96 6.39
N SER A 156 -10.24 5.24 6.79
CA SER A 156 -10.83 5.76 8.02
C SER A 156 -10.48 4.94 9.27
N MET A 157 -9.20 4.57 9.39
CA MET A 157 -8.68 3.80 10.52
C MET A 157 -9.13 4.42 11.86
N PRO A 158 -9.68 3.65 12.81
CA PRO A 158 -10.04 4.15 14.13
C PRO A 158 -8.80 4.42 14.96
N LEU A 159 -8.63 5.67 15.40
CA LEU A 159 -7.44 6.12 16.12
C LEU A 159 -7.77 6.49 17.57
N HIS A 160 -8.47 5.62 18.29
CA HIS A 160 -8.75 5.90 19.71
C HIS A 160 -7.48 5.72 20.56
N VAL A 161 -7.28 6.62 21.52
CA VAL A 161 -6.07 6.65 22.37
C VAL A 161 -5.90 5.35 23.16
N ALA A 162 -6.97 4.80 23.74
CA ALA A 162 -6.89 3.61 24.59
C ALA A 162 -6.42 2.34 23.83
N PRO A 163 -7.00 1.99 22.66
CA PRO A 163 -6.46 0.91 21.81
C PRO A 163 -4.99 1.12 21.39
N LEU A 164 -4.58 2.35 21.09
CA LEU A 164 -3.19 2.66 20.68
C LEU A 164 -2.20 2.50 21.84
N LEU A 165 -2.56 3.00 23.04
CA LEU A 165 -1.76 2.79 24.25
C LEU A 165 -1.58 1.31 24.56
N ALA A 166 -2.65 0.53 24.38
CA ALA A 166 -2.60 -0.88 24.65
C ALA A 166 -1.83 -1.65 23.55
N ALA A 167 -1.94 -1.26 22.28
CA ALA A 167 -1.15 -1.77 21.16
C ALA A 167 0.36 -1.55 21.35
N ALA A 168 0.76 -0.39 21.88
CA ALA A 168 2.16 -0.11 22.20
C ALA A 168 2.67 -0.78 23.48
N GLY A 169 1.85 -1.57 24.18
CA GLY A 169 2.23 -2.26 25.40
C GLY A 169 2.37 -1.34 26.63
N LEU A 170 1.78 -0.14 26.58
CA LEU A 170 1.94 0.89 27.61
C LEU A 170 0.83 0.87 28.68
N HIS A 171 -0.12 -0.06 28.60
CA HIS A 171 -1.24 -0.16 29.54
C HIS A 171 -0.92 -0.92 30.84
N ALA A 172 0.22 -1.63 30.92
CA ALA A 172 0.47 -2.65 31.94
C ALA A 172 1.61 -2.34 32.94
N SER A 173 2.35 -1.23 32.78
CA SER A 173 3.46 -0.86 33.67
C SER A 173 3.43 0.63 34.01
N PRO A 174 3.71 1.03 35.27
CA PRO A 174 3.86 2.44 35.61
C PRO A 174 4.99 3.05 34.78
N MET A 175 4.62 3.93 33.86
CA MET A 175 5.53 4.71 33.03
C MET A 175 5.94 5.99 33.77
N ALA A 176 7.17 6.45 33.54
CA ALA A 176 7.53 7.83 33.90
C ALA A 176 6.62 8.81 33.14
N ALA A 177 6.19 9.88 33.81
CA ALA A 177 5.26 10.85 33.24
C ALA A 177 5.71 11.38 31.86
N ASP A 178 7.02 11.64 31.70
CA ASP A 178 7.61 12.13 30.46
C ASP A 178 7.40 11.17 29.27
N ARG A 179 7.44 9.85 29.52
CA ARG A 179 7.19 8.84 28.47
C ARG A 179 5.73 8.81 28.04
N VAL A 180 4.81 9.02 28.98
CA VAL A 180 3.37 9.12 28.67
C VAL A 180 3.11 10.36 27.81
N VAL A 181 3.68 11.51 28.19
CA VAL A 181 3.54 12.76 27.43
C VAL A 181 4.08 12.62 26.01
N ALA A 182 5.30 12.08 25.85
CA ALA A 182 5.90 11.85 24.54
C ALA A 182 5.03 10.93 23.65
N PHE A 183 4.49 9.85 24.23
CA PHE A 183 3.64 8.92 23.49
C PHE A 183 2.28 9.52 23.12
N MET A 184 1.68 10.33 24.01
CA MET A 184 0.47 11.08 23.67
C MET A 184 0.72 12.07 22.51
N ASP A 185 1.90 12.69 22.46
CA ASP A 185 2.28 13.55 21.35
C ASP A 185 2.42 12.77 20.03
N HIS A 186 3.01 11.56 20.08
CA HIS A 186 3.08 10.66 18.93
C HIS A 186 1.69 10.32 18.38
N ILE A 187 0.73 9.97 19.25
CA ILE A 187 -0.67 9.71 18.86
C ILE A 187 -1.27 10.97 18.22
N ARG A 188 -1.08 12.13 18.86
CA ARG A 188 -1.65 13.41 18.40
C ARG A 188 -1.16 13.77 17.01
N ILE A 189 0.16 13.71 16.76
CA ILE A 189 0.75 14.06 15.47
C ILE A 189 0.22 13.13 14.37
N PHE A 190 0.12 11.82 14.64
CA PHE A 190 -0.42 10.85 13.70
C PHE A 190 -1.90 11.12 13.38
N GLN A 191 -2.73 11.28 14.42
CA GLN A 191 -4.15 11.61 14.29
C GLN A 191 -4.37 12.88 13.48
N GLU A 192 -3.58 13.92 13.75
CA GLU A 192 -3.69 15.21 13.08
C GLU A 192 -3.46 15.10 11.56
N GLN A 193 -2.48 14.30 11.12
CA GLN A 193 -2.25 14.11 9.68
C GLN A 193 -3.41 13.37 9.00
N VAL A 194 -3.93 12.33 9.67
CA VAL A 194 -5.09 11.56 9.17
C VAL A 194 -6.32 12.44 9.08
N GLU A 195 -6.60 13.25 10.11
CA GLU A 195 -7.78 14.12 10.14
C GLU A 195 -7.69 15.25 9.12
N LYS A 196 -6.51 15.82 8.90
CA LYS A 196 -6.29 16.84 7.85
C LYS A 196 -6.57 16.31 6.44
N LEU A 197 -6.26 15.05 6.15
CA LEU A 197 -6.62 14.39 4.89
C LEU A 197 -8.14 14.19 4.79
N LYS A 198 -8.78 13.70 5.86
CA LYS A 198 -10.24 13.50 5.91
C LYS A 198 -11.01 14.82 5.72
N ALA A 199 -10.58 15.89 6.39
CA ALA A 199 -11.19 17.21 6.30
C ALA A 199 -11.08 17.84 4.90
N LEU A 200 -10.09 17.43 4.09
CA LEU A 200 -9.97 17.85 2.69
C LEU A 200 -10.91 17.06 1.76
N HIS A 201 -11.58 16.03 2.27
CA HIS A 201 -12.43 15.10 1.52
C HIS A 201 -11.69 14.56 0.30
N VAL A 202 -10.49 14.03 0.52
CA VAL A 202 -9.68 13.41 -0.55
C VAL A 202 -10.43 12.19 -1.08
N ASP A 203 -10.61 12.12 -2.40
CA ASP A 203 -11.27 11.00 -3.06
C ASP A 203 -10.29 9.87 -3.42
N SER A 204 -10.81 8.76 -3.94
CA SER A 204 -9.98 7.59 -4.28
C SER A 204 -8.94 7.85 -5.37
N ALA A 205 -9.28 8.66 -6.38
CA ALA A 205 -8.36 8.97 -7.47
C ALA A 205 -7.23 9.87 -6.97
N GLU A 206 -7.56 10.86 -6.15
CA GLU A 206 -6.60 11.75 -5.51
C GLU A 206 -5.67 10.97 -4.57
N TYR A 207 -6.19 10.06 -3.75
CA TYR A 207 -5.34 9.17 -2.92
C TYR A 207 -4.38 8.35 -3.78
N SER A 208 -4.85 7.77 -4.89
CA SER A 208 -4.03 6.97 -5.79
C SER A 208 -2.89 7.79 -6.41
N CYS A 209 -3.19 9.02 -6.85
CA CYS A 209 -2.17 9.94 -7.35
C CYS A 209 -1.20 10.39 -6.27
N LEU A 210 -1.68 10.76 -5.07
CA LEU A 210 -0.82 11.15 -3.95
C LEU A 210 0.14 10.02 -3.55
N LYS A 211 -0.35 8.77 -3.51
CA LYS A 211 0.49 7.59 -3.29
C LYS A 211 1.57 7.45 -4.36
N ALA A 212 1.23 7.66 -5.64
CA ALA A 212 2.21 7.59 -6.73
C ALA A 212 3.27 8.69 -6.62
N ILE A 213 2.87 9.93 -6.32
CA ILE A 213 3.80 11.05 -6.13
C ILE A 213 4.76 10.78 -4.96
N VAL A 214 4.24 10.24 -3.86
CA VAL A 214 5.03 9.85 -2.67
C VAL A 214 6.02 8.73 -3.02
N LEU A 215 5.57 7.67 -3.70
CA LEU A 215 6.37 6.51 -4.04
C LEU A 215 7.50 6.86 -5.01
N PHE A 216 7.22 7.63 -6.06
CA PHE A 216 8.21 8.01 -7.07
C PHE A 216 8.95 9.30 -6.66
N SER A 217 9.57 9.36 -5.48
CA SER A 217 10.35 10.52 -5.04
C SER A 217 11.87 10.24 -5.09
N SER A 218 12.62 10.90 -5.97
CA SER A 218 14.08 10.69 -6.10
C SER A 218 14.93 11.50 -5.11
N ASP A 219 14.47 12.67 -4.66
CA ASP A 219 15.22 13.64 -3.83
C ASP A 219 15.22 13.30 -2.31
N ARG A 220 14.93 12.04 -1.97
CA ARG A 220 14.82 11.60 -0.57
C ARG A 220 16.18 11.16 -0.06
N LYS A 221 16.65 11.80 1.01
CA LYS A 221 17.80 11.30 1.78
C LYS A 221 17.30 10.33 2.85
N PRO A 222 17.98 9.20 3.06
CA PRO A 222 17.70 8.36 4.23
C PRO A 222 17.94 9.19 5.50
N GLU A 223 17.03 9.14 6.48
CA GLU A 223 17.12 9.89 7.75
C GLU A 223 18.43 9.60 8.52
N SER A 224 19.09 8.49 8.20
CA SER A 224 20.29 7.98 8.86
C SER A 224 21.63 8.47 8.28
N VAL A 225 21.64 9.28 7.21
CA VAL A 225 22.89 9.77 6.61
C VAL A 225 23.19 11.19 7.09
N PRO A 226 24.19 11.40 7.99
CA PRO A 226 24.62 12.74 8.36
C PRO A 226 25.11 13.45 7.10
N SER A 227 24.73 14.71 6.94
CA SER A 227 25.26 15.62 5.92
C SER A 227 26.78 15.79 6.10
N GLN A 228 27.57 14.83 5.65
CA GLN A 228 29.01 14.94 5.62
C GLN A 228 29.55 14.55 4.26
N ARG A 229 30.17 15.57 3.66
CA ARG A 229 31.11 15.58 2.54
C ARG A 229 30.46 15.53 1.16
N HIS A 230 30.85 16.52 0.36
CA HIS A 230 30.73 16.50 -1.09
C HIS A 230 31.21 15.13 -1.58
N SER A 231 30.29 14.30 -2.09
CA SER A 231 30.67 13.06 -2.75
C SER A 231 31.35 13.42 -4.07
N MET A 232 32.68 13.38 -4.09
CA MET A 232 33.51 13.63 -5.28
C MET A 232 33.47 12.45 -6.27
N ASN A 233 32.76 11.35 -5.93
CA ASN A 233 32.43 10.27 -6.83
C ASN A 233 30.90 10.16 -6.89
N GLY A 234 30.30 10.19 -8.08
CA GLY A 234 28.85 10.31 -8.35
C GLY A 234 27.96 9.15 -7.88
N TYR A 235 28.10 8.69 -6.64
CA TYR A 235 27.15 7.82 -5.97
C TYR A 235 25.98 8.68 -5.45
N ASN A 236 24.84 8.48 -6.10
CA ASN A 236 23.49 8.91 -5.76
C ASN A 236 23.14 8.76 -4.27
N THR A 237 22.73 9.85 -3.61
CA THR A 237 22.37 9.90 -2.17
C THR A 237 21.22 8.95 -1.77
N CYS A 238 20.42 8.51 -2.74
CA CYS A 238 19.25 7.64 -2.57
C CYS A 238 19.51 6.18 -3.03
N GLY A 239 20.64 5.91 -3.70
CA GLY A 239 20.96 4.58 -4.24
C GLY A 239 20.13 4.15 -5.46
N LEU A 240 19.32 5.04 -6.04
CA LEU A 240 18.49 4.76 -7.22
C LEU A 240 19.30 4.73 -8.51
N THR A 241 19.16 3.67 -9.30
CA THR A 241 19.93 3.51 -10.54
C THR A 241 19.49 4.47 -11.66
N ASP A 242 18.20 4.80 -11.76
CA ASP A 242 17.66 5.72 -12.77
C ASP A 242 16.73 6.79 -12.16
N MET A 243 17.34 7.83 -11.58
CA MET A 243 16.61 8.95 -10.96
C MET A 243 15.77 9.72 -11.97
N ASN A 244 16.26 9.92 -13.20
CA ASN A 244 15.56 10.68 -14.23
C ASN A 244 14.26 9.98 -14.62
N HIS A 245 14.30 8.65 -14.73
CA HIS A 245 13.08 7.89 -15.01
C HIS A 245 12.08 8.01 -13.86
N VAL A 246 12.52 7.86 -12.60
CA VAL A 246 11.67 8.03 -11.42
C VAL A 246 11.02 9.42 -11.38
N ASP A 247 11.81 10.48 -11.60
CA ASP A 247 11.31 11.86 -11.64
C ASP A 247 10.27 12.06 -12.74
N SER A 248 10.50 11.48 -13.92
CA SER A 248 9.54 11.55 -15.03
C SER A 248 8.20 10.88 -14.69
N ILE A 249 8.21 9.80 -13.90
CA ILE A 249 6.99 9.13 -13.44
C ILE A 249 6.29 9.98 -12.37
N GLN A 250 7.05 10.61 -11.49
CA GLN A 250 6.51 11.54 -10.49
C GLN A 250 5.80 12.73 -11.15
N GLU A 251 6.44 13.35 -12.14
CA GLU A 251 5.89 14.47 -12.89
C GLU A 251 4.58 14.06 -13.59
N LYS A 252 4.56 12.90 -14.26
CA LYS A 252 3.33 12.34 -14.84
C LYS A 252 2.21 12.18 -13.81
N SER A 253 2.54 11.74 -12.60
CA SER A 253 1.58 11.56 -11.51
C SER A 253 1.02 12.89 -11.00
N GLN A 254 1.85 13.94 -10.94
CA GLN A 254 1.42 15.31 -10.61
C GLN A 254 0.53 15.90 -11.70
N CYS A 255 0.91 15.78 -12.97
CA CYS A 255 0.10 16.25 -14.09
C CYS A 255 -1.27 15.56 -14.14
N ALA A 256 -1.31 14.24 -13.89
CA ALA A 256 -2.55 13.49 -13.82
C ALA A 256 -3.46 14.02 -12.71
N LEU A 257 -2.91 14.25 -11.52
CA LEU A 257 -3.65 14.81 -10.39
C LEU A 257 -4.18 16.21 -10.68
N GLU A 258 -3.35 17.09 -11.25
CA GLU A 258 -3.74 18.45 -11.59
C GLU A 258 -4.92 18.48 -12.56
N GLU A 259 -4.83 17.68 -13.62
CA GLU A 259 -5.89 17.56 -14.61
C GLU A 259 -7.18 16.98 -14.01
N TYR A 260 -7.05 15.92 -13.21
CA TYR A 260 -8.19 15.31 -12.53
C TYR A 260 -8.90 16.34 -11.64
N VAL A 261 -8.14 17.06 -10.81
CA VAL A 261 -8.70 18.08 -9.90
C VAL A 261 -9.38 19.20 -10.68
N ARG A 262 -8.74 19.69 -11.75
CA ARG A 262 -9.29 20.76 -12.61
C ARG A 262 -10.61 20.34 -13.26
N SER A 263 -10.76 19.06 -13.64
CA SER A 263 -11.96 18.53 -14.28
C SER A 263 -13.08 18.18 -13.28
N GLN A 264 -12.77 17.53 -12.16
CA GLN A 264 -13.75 17.08 -11.17
C GLN A 264 -14.16 18.16 -10.18
N TYR A 265 -13.27 19.10 -9.88
CA TYR A 265 -13.49 20.16 -8.89
C TYR A 265 -13.26 21.56 -9.49
N PRO A 266 -13.97 21.95 -10.56
CA PRO A 266 -13.77 23.24 -11.24
C PRO A 266 -14.04 24.44 -10.31
N ASN A 267 -14.87 24.25 -9.28
CA ASN A 267 -15.20 25.27 -8.28
C ASN A 267 -14.18 25.36 -7.12
N GLN A 268 -13.12 24.53 -7.11
CA GLN A 268 -12.09 24.52 -6.07
C GLN A 268 -10.68 24.71 -6.67
N PRO A 269 -10.36 25.91 -7.23
CA PRO A 269 -9.11 26.13 -7.96
C PRO A 269 -7.84 25.95 -7.12
N THR A 270 -7.94 26.02 -5.78
CA THR A 270 -6.80 25.82 -4.86
C THR A 270 -6.63 24.38 -4.39
N ARG A 271 -7.50 23.45 -4.81
CA ARG A 271 -7.52 22.06 -4.31
C ARG A 271 -6.23 21.30 -4.63
N PHE A 272 -5.71 21.43 -5.86
CA PHE A 272 -4.44 20.79 -6.26
C PHE A 272 -3.29 21.19 -5.34
N GLY A 273 -3.11 22.50 -5.11
CA GLY A 273 -2.10 23.00 -4.17
C GLY A 273 -2.32 22.52 -2.74
N LYS A 274 -3.58 22.49 -2.25
CA LYS A 274 -3.90 21.97 -0.90
C LYS A 274 -3.52 20.49 -0.75
N LEU A 275 -3.75 19.67 -1.77
CA LEU A 275 -3.38 18.26 -1.81
C LEU A 275 -1.86 18.09 -1.76
N LEU A 276 -1.12 18.80 -2.61
CA LEU A 276 0.35 18.73 -2.63
C LEU A 276 0.97 19.20 -1.32
N LEU A 277 0.40 20.24 -0.68
CA LEU A 277 0.85 20.73 0.63
C LEU A 277 0.61 19.73 1.78
N ARG A 278 -0.16 18.65 1.56
CA ARG A 278 -0.22 17.54 2.52
C ARG A 278 1.05 16.70 2.51
N LEU A 279 1.72 16.54 1.35
CA LEU A 279 2.88 15.66 1.19
C LEU A 279 4.03 15.99 2.17
N PRO A 280 4.47 17.26 2.33
CA PRO A 280 5.49 17.58 3.33
C PRO A 280 5.00 17.33 4.76
N SER A 281 3.69 17.47 5.03
CA SER A 281 3.13 17.26 6.38
C SER A 281 3.14 15.77 6.76
N LEU A 282 3.05 14.85 5.80
CA LEU A 282 3.13 13.40 6.08
C LEU A 282 4.48 13.03 6.72
N ARG A 283 5.54 13.76 6.38
CA ARG A 283 6.90 13.55 6.90
C ARG A 283 7.08 13.98 8.36
N THR A 284 6.12 14.70 8.95
CA THR A 284 6.19 15.02 10.38
C THR A 284 5.85 13.82 11.26
N VAL A 285 5.25 12.77 10.67
CA VAL A 285 5.05 11.48 11.32
C VAL A 285 6.26 10.61 10.98
N SER A 286 7.15 10.40 11.95
CA SER A 286 8.32 9.55 11.71
C SER A 286 7.91 8.07 11.56
N SER A 287 8.71 7.32 10.82
CA SER A 287 8.58 5.85 10.70
C SER A 287 8.57 5.18 12.07
N GLN A 288 9.45 5.60 12.97
CA GLN A 288 9.56 5.10 14.34
C GLN A 288 8.27 5.29 15.15
N VAL A 289 7.56 6.40 14.96
CA VAL A 289 6.26 6.64 15.62
C VAL A 289 5.24 5.61 15.15
N ILE A 290 5.15 5.36 13.84
CA ILE A 290 4.22 4.37 13.28
C ILE A 290 4.57 2.97 13.79
N GLU A 291 5.86 2.61 13.83
CA GLU A 291 6.33 1.34 14.38
C GLU A 291 5.89 1.14 15.83
N GLN A 292 6.11 2.15 16.66
CA GLN A 292 5.72 2.13 18.08
C GLN A 292 4.21 2.00 18.27
N LEU A 293 3.42 2.72 17.47
CA LEU A 293 1.96 2.74 17.58
C LEU A 293 1.33 1.41 17.16
N PHE A 294 1.85 0.76 16.11
CA PHE A 294 1.12 -0.31 15.43
C PHE A 294 1.87 -1.64 15.30
N PHE A 295 3.21 -1.61 15.25
CA PHE A 295 4.00 -2.76 14.79
C PHE A 295 4.85 -3.42 15.88
N VAL A 296 5.06 -2.79 17.04
CA VAL A 296 5.86 -3.37 18.15
C VAL A 296 5.38 -4.76 18.57
N ARG A 297 4.06 -5.01 18.60
CA ARG A 297 3.51 -6.33 18.94
C ARG A 297 3.67 -7.38 17.85
N LEU A 298 3.86 -6.96 16.59
CA LEU A 298 3.91 -7.84 15.43
C LEU A 298 5.36 -8.22 15.07
N VAL A 299 6.27 -7.24 15.09
CA VAL A 299 7.66 -7.40 14.62
C VAL A 299 8.70 -7.03 15.68
N GLY A 300 8.27 -6.67 16.89
CA GLY A 300 9.15 -6.32 18.00
C GLY A 300 9.91 -5.03 17.75
N LYS A 301 11.24 -5.09 17.84
CA LYS A 301 12.16 -3.96 17.59
C LYS A 301 12.70 -3.95 16.15
N THR A 302 12.21 -4.85 15.29
CA THR A 302 12.67 -4.98 13.91
C THR A 302 12.09 -3.83 13.09
N PRO A 303 12.91 -2.94 12.50
CA PRO A 303 12.40 -1.84 11.71
C PRO A 303 11.70 -2.35 10.46
N ILE A 304 10.56 -1.75 10.11
CA ILE A 304 9.74 -2.15 8.96
C ILE A 304 10.54 -2.05 7.66
N GLU A 305 11.42 -1.05 7.54
CA GLU A 305 12.33 -0.85 6.41
C GLU A 305 13.15 -2.10 6.06
N THR A 306 13.52 -2.91 7.07
CA THR A 306 14.29 -4.14 6.88
C THR A 306 13.44 -5.26 6.25
N LEU A 307 12.13 -5.24 6.48
CA LEU A 307 11.17 -6.24 6.03
C LEU A 307 10.57 -5.93 4.66
N ILE A 308 10.67 -4.67 4.18
CA ILE A 308 10.10 -4.22 2.89
C ILE A 308 10.48 -5.13 1.72
N ARG A 309 11.75 -5.54 1.64
CA ARG A 309 12.23 -6.41 0.56
C ARG A 309 11.49 -7.74 0.55
N ASP A 310 11.34 -8.34 1.72
CA ASP A 310 10.68 -9.64 1.84
C ASP A 310 9.18 -9.51 1.58
N MET A 311 8.54 -8.43 2.05
CA MET A 311 7.14 -8.13 1.74
C MET A 311 6.91 -7.99 0.23
N LEU A 312 7.81 -7.28 -0.47
CA LEU A 312 7.74 -7.09 -1.92
C LEU A 312 7.84 -8.43 -2.66
N LEU A 313 8.81 -9.25 -2.28
CA LEU A 313 9.09 -10.54 -2.93
C LEU A 313 8.11 -11.66 -2.55
N SER A 314 7.38 -11.53 -1.44
CA SER A 314 6.51 -12.59 -0.92
C SER A 314 5.31 -12.94 -1.80
N GLY A 315 5.09 -12.24 -2.92
CA GLY A 315 4.39 -12.71 -4.14
C GLY A 315 2.91 -13.14 -4.06
N GLY A 316 2.35 -13.43 -2.90
CA GLY A 316 0.96 -13.84 -2.76
C GLY A 316 0.01 -12.65 -2.76
N SER A 317 -1.09 -12.77 -3.51
CA SER A 317 -2.33 -12.09 -3.14
C SER A 317 -2.68 -12.58 -1.74
N PHE A 318 -2.48 -11.73 -0.73
CA PHE A 318 -2.65 -12.17 0.66
C PHE A 318 -4.15 -12.36 0.92
N ASN A 319 -4.62 -13.60 0.76
CA ASN A 319 -5.95 -14.01 1.17
C ASN A 319 -5.93 -14.22 2.69
N TRP A 320 -6.35 -13.20 3.43
CA TRP A 320 -6.47 -13.27 4.88
C TRP A 320 -7.55 -14.31 5.25
N PRO A 321 -7.22 -15.36 6.04
CA PRO A 321 -8.13 -16.48 6.30
C PRO A 321 -9.33 -16.16 7.22
N TYR A 322 -9.54 -14.90 7.59
CA TYR A 322 -10.63 -14.49 8.47
C TYR A 322 -11.52 -13.43 7.82
N MET A 323 -12.27 -13.79 6.78
CA MET A 323 -13.58 -13.20 6.54
C MET A 323 -14.52 -14.27 5.99
N PRO A 324 -15.54 -14.71 6.75
CA PRO A 324 -16.64 -15.46 6.17
C PRO A 324 -17.26 -14.59 5.07
N LEU A 325 -17.39 -15.13 3.86
CA LEU A 325 -18.39 -14.61 2.93
C LEU A 325 -19.75 -14.81 3.61
N GLN A 326 -20.36 -13.72 4.07
CA GLN A 326 -21.80 -13.61 4.25
C GLN A 326 -22.31 -12.46 3.40
#